data_AF-A0A1Z5J7A4-F1
#
_entry.id   AF-A0A1Z5J7A4-F1
#
_cell.length_a   1.000
_cell.length_b   1.000
_cell.length_c   1.000
_cell.angle_alpha   90.00
_cell.angle_beta   90.00
_cell.angle_gamma   90.00
#
_symmetry.space_group_name_H-M   'P 1'
#
loop_
_entity.id
_entity.type
_entity.pdbx_description
1 polymer ?
#
loop_
_entity_poly.entity_id
_entity_poly.type
_entity_poly.pdbx_seq_one_letter_code
_entity_poly.pdbx_strand_id
1 'polypeptide(L)'
;MMRPWRLIIFLSLQYRIIGAWKWNPEDEHPCNIHRTMTFRQLLETFGPSGIPALFPEPLIIRASDTFRNEQFRKLTEQEAIIRWFGEDFNVTLSSSNSLSENRRITSLKQYIDETVTAEETLPNQLANESWYLFGETYSEEWLTFLNHYEIPPCYTCSDWPVALAFGIGNRGSGVQWHMHGKSPSLTFRVRSAL
;
A
#
# COMPACT_ATOMS: atom_id res chain seq x y z
N MET A 1 -60.47 20.65 42.48
CA MET A 1 -59.47 19.59 42.69
C MET A 1 -59.02 19.10 41.31
N MET A 2 -57.91 19.62 40.79
CA MET A 2 -57.36 19.28 39.47
C MET A 2 -55.89 18.90 39.65
N ARG A 3 -55.51 17.68 39.25
CA ARG A 3 -54.13 17.18 39.28
C ARG A 3 -53.36 17.69 38.05
N PRO A 4 -52.11 18.16 38.18
CA PRO A 4 -51.31 18.51 37.02
C PRO A 4 -50.76 17.25 36.35
N TRP A 5 -50.92 17.16 35.04
CA TRP A 5 -50.30 16.12 34.22
C TRP A 5 -48.81 16.45 34.06
N ARG A 6 -47.94 15.50 34.42
CA ARG A 6 -46.50 15.59 34.13
C ARG A 6 -46.29 15.13 32.68
N LEU A 7 -45.90 16.06 31.82
CA LEU A 7 -45.41 15.78 30.48
C LEU A 7 -44.01 15.15 30.59
N ILE A 8 -43.88 13.86 30.29
CA ILE A 8 -42.58 13.19 30.19
C ILE A 8 -42.11 13.36 28.74
N ILE A 9 -41.10 14.20 28.54
CA ILE A 9 -40.43 14.35 27.24
C ILE A 9 -39.39 13.24 27.14
N PHE A 10 -39.63 12.25 26.29
CA PHE A 10 -38.61 11.31 25.85
C PHE A 10 -37.73 12.01 24.82
N LEU A 11 -36.56 12.50 25.24
CA LEU A 11 -35.48 12.85 24.34
C LEU A 11 -34.90 11.56 23.76
N SER A 12 -35.34 11.17 22.57
CA SER A 12 -34.65 10.17 21.79
C SER A 12 -33.33 10.77 21.32
N LEU A 13 -32.23 10.43 21.99
CA LEU A 13 -30.90 10.60 21.42
C LEU A 13 -30.83 9.65 20.21
N GLN A 14 -31.12 10.17 19.02
CA GLN A 14 -30.65 9.53 17.80
C GLN A 14 -29.13 9.67 17.82
N TYR A 15 -28.44 8.65 18.34
CA TYR A 15 -27.05 8.42 17.96
C TYR A 15 -27.06 8.30 16.44
N ARG A 16 -26.67 9.37 15.74
CA ARG A 16 -26.18 9.24 14.38
C ARG A 16 -24.98 8.32 14.51
N ILE A 17 -25.15 7.05 14.15
CA ILE A 17 -24.04 6.22 13.73
C ILE A 17 -23.45 6.99 12.55
N ILE A 18 -22.39 7.75 12.83
CA ILE A 18 -21.51 8.27 11.80
C ILE A 18 -21.13 7.01 11.03
N GLY A 19 -21.57 6.91 9.77
CA GLY A 19 -21.34 5.71 8.96
C GLY A 19 -19.88 5.32 9.07
N ALA A 20 -19.62 4.04 9.35
CA ALA A 20 -18.27 3.51 9.47
C ALA A 20 -17.44 4.05 8.31
N TRP A 21 -16.36 4.77 8.61
CA TRP A 21 -15.49 5.31 7.59
C TRP A 21 -14.99 4.14 6.74
N LYS A 22 -15.16 4.26 5.42
CA LYS A 22 -14.79 3.23 4.45
C LYS A 22 -13.99 3.90 3.36
N TRP A 23 -12.67 3.81 3.43
CA TRP A 23 -11.79 4.50 2.52
C TRP A 23 -11.91 3.97 1.09
N ASN A 24 -12.54 4.73 0.22
CA ASN A 24 -12.48 4.51 -1.22
C ASN A 24 -11.93 5.77 -1.89
N PRO A 25 -10.63 5.80 -2.23
CA PRO A 25 -10.04 7.01 -2.80
C PRO A 25 -10.67 7.39 -4.13
N GLU A 26 -11.26 6.46 -4.89
CA GLU A 26 -11.89 6.76 -6.18
C GLU A 26 -13.21 7.56 -6.03
N ASP A 27 -13.88 7.49 -4.87
CA ASP A 27 -15.13 8.20 -4.64
C ASP A 27 -14.90 9.71 -4.40
N GLU A 28 -13.78 10.07 -3.79
CA GLU A 28 -13.44 11.46 -3.45
C GLU A 28 -12.35 12.06 -4.36
N HIS A 29 -11.48 11.21 -4.91
CA HIS A 29 -10.29 11.59 -5.65
C HIS A 29 -10.11 10.68 -6.88
N PRO A 30 -10.92 10.88 -7.95
CA PRO A 30 -10.83 10.04 -9.14
C PRO A 30 -9.43 10.16 -9.78
N CYS A 31 -8.93 9.05 -10.31
CA CYS A 31 -7.64 9.02 -10.98
C CYS A 31 -7.57 10.05 -12.13
N ASN A 32 -6.59 10.97 -12.06
CA ASN A 32 -6.33 11.99 -13.08
C ASN A 32 -5.10 11.69 -13.96
N ILE A 33 -4.53 10.48 -13.87
CA ILE A 33 -3.40 10.07 -14.72
C ILE A 33 -3.96 9.65 -16.09
N HIS A 34 -3.79 10.52 -17.08
CA HIS A 34 -4.38 10.33 -18.41
C HIS A 34 -3.75 9.20 -19.23
N ARG A 35 -2.44 8.97 -19.07
CA ARG A 35 -1.76 7.91 -19.80
C ARG A 35 -1.97 6.59 -19.06
N THR A 36 -2.82 5.76 -19.64
CA THR A 36 -2.97 4.38 -19.21
C THR A 36 -2.77 3.46 -20.40
N MET A 37 -1.88 2.49 -20.28
CA MET A 37 -1.53 1.59 -21.38
C MET A 37 -1.41 0.14 -20.90
N THR A 38 -1.69 -0.80 -21.79
CA THR A 38 -1.34 -2.21 -21.61
C THR A 38 0.17 -2.40 -21.82
N PHE A 39 0.68 -3.54 -21.39
CA PHE A 39 2.06 -3.94 -21.66
C PHE A 39 2.41 -3.93 -23.16
N ARG A 40 1.51 -4.42 -24.00
CA ARG A 40 1.69 -4.40 -25.46
C ARG A 40 1.83 -2.96 -25.98
N GLN A 41 0.93 -2.07 -25.57
CA GLN A 41 0.95 -0.67 -25.98
C GLN A 41 2.22 0.06 -25.50
N LEU A 42 2.76 -0.32 -24.34
CA LEU A 42 4.03 0.20 -23.84
C LEU A 42 5.18 -0.15 -24.80
N LEU A 43 5.29 -1.41 -25.20
CA LEU A 43 6.32 -1.86 -26.14
C LEU A 43 6.13 -1.28 -27.54
N GLU A 44 4.90 -1.11 -28.01
CA GLU A 44 4.60 -0.44 -29.28
C GLU A 44 4.98 1.04 -29.25
N THR A 45 4.80 1.71 -28.10
CA THR A 45 5.06 3.15 -27.96
C THR A 45 6.55 3.46 -27.75
N PHE A 46 7.24 2.67 -26.92
CA PHE A 46 8.61 2.96 -26.49
C PHE A 46 9.66 1.98 -27.05
N GLY A 47 9.23 0.95 -27.76
CA GLY A 47 10.10 -0.11 -28.27
C GLY A 47 10.43 -1.19 -27.23
N PRO A 48 11.30 -2.15 -27.58
CA PRO A 48 11.61 -3.31 -26.75
C PRO A 48 12.29 -2.94 -25.43
N SER A 49 12.99 -1.81 -25.38
CA SER A 49 13.67 -1.31 -24.18
C SER A 49 12.71 -0.68 -23.15
N GLY A 50 11.44 -0.50 -23.48
CA GLY A 50 10.43 0.02 -22.56
C GLY A 50 10.59 1.51 -22.25
N ILE A 51 10.07 1.93 -21.09
CA ILE A 51 9.95 3.36 -20.73
C ILE A 51 11.36 4.00 -20.64
N PRO A 52 11.60 5.16 -21.28
CA PRO A 52 12.88 5.84 -21.22
C PRO A 52 13.18 6.39 -19.81
N ALA A 53 14.46 6.51 -19.48
CA ALA A 53 14.90 7.16 -18.27
C ALA A 53 14.33 8.59 -18.19
N LEU A 54 13.87 9.01 -17.00
CA LEU A 54 13.35 10.36 -16.74
C LEU A 54 12.13 10.75 -17.59
N PHE A 55 11.28 9.78 -17.96
CA PHE A 55 10.01 10.07 -18.60
C PHE A 55 9.19 11.07 -17.73
N PRO A 56 8.75 12.22 -18.29
CA PRO A 56 8.35 13.38 -17.48
C PRO A 56 6.89 13.32 -16.97
N GLU A 57 6.10 12.36 -17.44
CA GLU A 57 4.67 12.27 -17.14
C GLU A 57 4.34 10.95 -16.42
N PRO A 58 3.43 10.97 -15.43
CA PRO A 58 2.96 9.75 -14.80
C PRO A 58 2.23 8.86 -15.81
N LEU A 59 2.41 7.55 -15.65
CA LEU A 59 1.84 6.52 -16.51
C LEU A 59 1.32 5.36 -15.68
N ILE A 60 0.13 4.85 -16.02
CA ILE A 60 -0.39 3.60 -15.46
C ILE A 60 -0.18 2.48 -16.48
N ILE A 61 0.56 1.45 -16.08
CA ILE A 61 0.67 0.19 -16.85
C ILE A 61 -0.39 -0.75 -16.30
N ARG A 62 -1.39 -1.08 -17.12
CA ARG A 62 -2.39 -2.10 -16.77
C ARG A 62 -1.87 -3.48 -17.13
N ALA A 63 -2.06 -4.40 -16.19
CA ALA A 63 -1.82 -5.81 -16.42
C ALA A 63 -2.69 -6.27 -17.60
N SER A 64 -2.06 -6.92 -18.59
CA SER A 64 -2.73 -7.66 -19.66
C SER A 64 -2.66 -9.15 -19.34
N ASP A 65 -3.45 -10.00 -20.00
CA ASP A 65 -3.44 -11.45 -19.76
C ASP A 65 -2.04 -12.08 -19.85
N THR A 66 -1.15 -11.52 -20.66
CA THR A 66 0.23 -11.99 -20.85
C THR A 66 1.26 -11.45 -19.86
N PHE A 67 0.94 -10.43 -19.05
CA PHE A 67 1.87 -9.83 -18.10
C PHE A 67 1.12 -9.53 -16.80
N ARG A 68 0.97 -10.59 -16.01
CA ARG A 68 0.38 -10.53 -14.67
C ARG A 68 1.38 -11.20 -13.74
N ASN A 69 1.81 -10.47 -12.71
CA ASN A 69 2.59 -10.96 -11.58
C ASN A 69 1.78 -11.96 -10.73
N GLU A 70 1.18 -13.00 -11.33
CA GLU A 70 0.23 -13.91 -10.68
C GLU A 70 0.90 -14.75 -9.60
N GLN A 71 2.12 -15.22 -9.88
CA GLN A 71 2.92 -15.94 -8.89
C GLN A 71 3.22 -15.03 -7.69
N PHE A 72 3.72 -13.82 -7.94
CA PHE A 72 4.01 -12.86 -6.87
C PHE A 72 2.75 -12.43 -6.11
N ARG A 73 1.61 -12.31 -6.79
CA ARG A 73 0.31 -12.06 -6.16
C ARG A 73 -0.06 -13.17 -5.17
N LYS A 74 0.12 -14.43 -5.55
CA LYS A 74 -0.12 -15.57 -4.64
C LYS A 74 0.86 -15.61 -3.48
N LEU A 75 2.12 -15.27 -3.72
CA LEU A 75 3.15 -15.20 -2.66
C LEU A 75 2.90 -14.07 -1.65
N THR A 76 2.14 -13.05 -2.03
CA THR A 76 1.80 -11.90 -1.17
C THR A 76 0.43 -12.04 -0.49
N GLU A 77 -0.26 -13.17 -0.65
CA GLU A 77 -1.44 -13.51 0.15
C GLU A 77 -1.05 -13.73 1.63
N GLN A 78 -1.98 -13.44 2.55
CA GLN A 78 -1.71 -13.35 3.99
C GLN A 78 -0.96 -14.57 4.55
N GLU A 79 -1.50 -15.77 4.34
CA GLU A 79 -0.91 -17.01 4.85
C GLU A 79 0.35 -17.40 4.07
N ALA A 80 0.41 -17.05 2.78
CA ALA A 80 1.53 -17.38 1.92
C ALA A 80 2.79 -16.59 2.30
N ILE A 81 2.66 -15.29 2.55
CA ILE A 81 3.79 -14.44 2.94
C ILE A 81 4.29 -14.79 4.34
N ILE A 82 3.38 -15.09 5.29
CA ILE A 82 3.77 -15.57 6.63
C ILE A 82 4.52 -16.90 6.52
N ARG A 83 4.05 -17.83 5.70
CA ARG A 83 4.71 -19.12 5.50
C ARG A 83 6.08 -18.98 4.83
N TRP A 84 6.23 -18.03 3.91
CA TRP A 84 7.50 -17.79 3.22
C TRP A 84 8.59 -17.34 4.19
N PHE A 85 8.30 -16.33 5.02
CA PHE A 85 9.28 -15.75 5.94
C PHE A 85 9.41 -16.55 7.25
N GLY A 86 8.34 -17.25 7.67
CA GLY A 86 8.25 -17.90 8.96
C GLY A 86 7.58 -17.00 10.02
N GLU A 87 6.95 -17.62 11.01
CA GLU A 87 6.14 -16.90 12.01
C GLU A 87 6.96 -15.95 12.90
N ASP A 88 8.23 -16.30 13.16
CA ASP A 88 9.15 -15.55 14.01
C ASP A 88 10.02 -14.53 13.24
N PHE A 89 9.81 -14.38 11.93
CA PHE A 89 10.59 -13.44 11.12
C PHE A 89 10.27 -12.00 11.52
N ASN A 90 11.29 -11.29 12.00
CA ASN A 90 11.13 -9.92 12.47
C ASN A 90 11.19 -8.91 11.32
N VAL A 91 10.34 -7.90 11.42
CA VAL A 91 10.33 -6.74 10.54
C VAL A 91 10.44 -5.45 11.32
N THR A 92 10.96 -4.41 10.67
CA THR A 92 11.01 -3.05 11.23
C THR A 92 9.92 -2.21 10.59
N LEU A 93 8.99 -1.72 11.41
CA LEU A 93 7.94 -0.81 11.02
C LEU A 93 8.40 0.63 11.24
N SER A 94 7.95 1.52 10.36
CA SER A 94 8.17 2.97 10.47
C SER A 94 6.84 3.68 10.75
N SER A 95 6.90 4.75 11.53
CA SER A 95 5.76 5.66 11.69
C SER A 95 5.60 6.56 10.46
N SER A 96 4.37 6.91 10.08
CA SER A 96 4.05 7.79 8.93
C SER A 96 4.43 9.27 9.11
N ASN A 97 5.21 9.63 10.14
CA ASN A 97 5.66 11.01 10.35
C ASN A 97 6.81 11.41 9.40
N SER A 98 7.05 12.72 9.24
CA SER A 98 7.97 13.31 8.26
C SER A 98 9.43 12.87 8.40
N LEU A 99 9.79 12.34 9.56
CA LEU A 99 11.15 11.97 9.90
C LEU A 99 11.31 10.46 10.13
N SER A 100 10.23 9.68 10.03
CA SER A 100 10.19 8.24 10.36
C SER A 100 10.93 7.92 11.67
N GLU A 101 10.83 8.83 12.64
CA GLU A 101 11.68 8.85 13.84
C GLU A 101 11.48 7.62 14.71
N ASN A 102 10.27 7.07 14.71
CA ASN A 102 9.95 5.92 15.51
C ASN A 102 10.03 4.65 14.65
N ARG A 103 10.78 3.69 15.19
CA ARG A 103 10.91 2.34 14.65
C ARG A 103 10.31 1.35 15.64
N ARG A 104 9.54 0.40 15.14
CA ARG A 104 8.97 -0.69 15.93
C ARG A 104 9.41 -2.01 15.31
N ILE A 105 10.07 -2.87 16.08
CA ILE A 105 10.39 -4.25 15.67
C ILE A 105 9.27 -5.16 16.17
N THR A 106 8.76 -6.02 15.29
CA THR A 106 7.75 -7.03 15.60
C THR A 106 7.85 -8.17 14.59
N SER A 107 7.21 -9.32 14.83
CA SER A 107 7.18 -10.37 13.82
C SER A 107 6.25 -9.97 12.66
N LEU A 108 6.58 -10.42 11.45
CA LEU A 108 5.75 -10.17 10.27
C LEU A 108 4.33 -10.68 10.48
N LYS A 109 4.19 -11.86 11.09
CA LYS A 109 2.90 -12.44 11.45
C LYS A 109 2.12 -11.52 12.38
N GLN A 110 2.73 -11.06 13.47
CA GLN A 110 2.06 -10.18 14.42
C GLN A 110 1.60 -8.88 13.72
N TYR A 111 2.46 -8.28 12.90
CA TYR A 111 2.10 -7.07 12.18
C TYR A 111 0.93 -7.26 11.20
N ILE A 112 0.93 -8.37 10.46
CA ILE A 112 -0.18 -8.71 9.55
C ILE A 112 -1.47 -8.93 10.34
N ASP A 113 -1.43 -9.69 11.43
CA ASP A 113 -2.61 -9.93 12.28
C ASP A 113 -3.17 -8.63 12.88
N GLU A 114 -2.30 -7.74 13.36
CA GLU A 114 -2.68 -6.40 13.83
C GLU A 114 -3.30 -5.56 12.69
N THR A 115 -2.74 -5.64 11.48
CA THR A 115 -3.23 -4.87 10.32
C THR A 115 -4.59 -5.34 9.86
N VAL A 116 -4.83 -6.66 9.85
CA VAL A 116 -6.11 -7.28 9.43
C VAL A 116 -7.22 -7.02 10.46
N THR A 117 -6.88 -6.98 11.74
CA THR A 117 -7.85 -6.80 12.83
C THR A 117 -8.11 -5.34 13.19
N ALA A 118 -7.21 -4.43 12.82
CA ALA A 118 -7.37 -3.01 13.04
C ALA A 118 -8.51 -2.42 12.20
N GLU A 119 -9.19 -1.42 12.76
CA GLU A 119 -10.02 -0.52 11.95
C GLU A 119 -9.14 0.23 10.94
N GLU A 120 -9.74 0.70 9.87
CA GLU A 120 -9.03 1.43 8.82
C GLU A 120 -8.38 2.72 9.40
N THR A 121 -7.21 3.12 8.88
CA THR A 121 -6.50 4.33 9.31
C THR A 121 -7.26 5.60 8.96
N LEU A 122 -7.82 6.30 9.95
CA LEU A 122 -8.67 7.47 9.72
C LEU A 122 -7.90 8.68 9.14
N PRO A 123 -8.54 9.54 8.33
CA PRO A 123 -7.88 10.72 7.73
C PRO A 123 -7.33 11.72 8.75
N ASN A 124 -7.87 11.73 9.96
CA ASN A 124 -7.47 12.60 11.08
C ASN A 124 -6.61 11.88 12.14
N GLN A 125 -6.25 10.61 11.92
CA GLN A 125 -5.33 9.89 12.80
C GLN A 125 -3.94 10.51 12.75
N LEU A 126 -3.24 10.56 13.89
CA LEU A 126 -1.91 11.14 13.92
C LEU A 126 -0.93 10.24 13.17
N ALA A 127 -0.03 10.85 12.40
CA ALA A 127 0.92 10.12 11.57
C ALA A 127 1.91 9.25 12.37
N ASN A 128 2.15 9.60 13.64
CA ASN A 128 2.97 8.80 14.56
C ASN A 128 2.23 7.59 15.16
N GLU A 129 0.90 7.51 14.99
CA GLU A 129 0.07 6.39 15.44
C GLU A 129 -0.18 5.37 14.32
N SER A 130 0.24 5.68 13.08
CA SER A 130 0.11 4.81 11.92
C SER A 130 1.43 4.13 11.61
N TRP A 131 1.43 2.79 11.65
CA TRP A 131 2.61 1.96 11.39
C TRP A 131 2.50 1.25 10.04
N TYR A 132 3.57 1.31 9.26
CA TYR A 132 3.67 0.61 7.99
C TYR A 132 5.02 -0.07 7.85
N LEU A 133 5.02 -1.22 7.18
CA LEU A 133 6.23 -1.88 6.73
C LEU A 133 6.64 -1.27 5.40
N PHE A 134 7.76 -0.56 5.36
CA PHE A 134 8.37 -0.07 4.12
C PHE A 134 9.80 0.39 4.39
N GLY A 135 10.72 0.21 3.44
CA GLY A 135 12.09 0.75 3.50
C GLY A 135 13.15 -0.16 4.13
N GLU A 136 12.77 -1.16 4.93
CA GLU A 136 13.71 -2.12 5.56
C GLU A 136 13.55 -3.52 4.92
N THR A 137 13.65 -3.59 3.59
CA THR A 137 13.42 -4.81 2.78
C THR A 137 14.66 -5.26 2.00
N TYR A 138 15.84 -5.10 2.60
CA TYR A 138 17.15 -5.35 1.96
C TYR A 138 17.88 -6.61 2.47
N SER A 139 17.26 -7.41 3.34
CA SER A 139 17.84 -8.69 3.79
C SER A 139 17.82 -9.73 2.67
N GLU A 140 18.59 -10.81 2.82
CA GLU A 140 18.67 -11.89 1.82
C GLU A 140 17.30 -12.57 1.60
N GLU A 141 16.49 -12.71 2.65
CA GLU A 141 15.14 -13.27 2.58
C GLU A 141 14.22 -12.38 1.76
N TRP A 142 14.29 -11.06 1.95
CA TRP A 142 13.55 -10.09 1.16
C TRP A 142 14.01 -10.07 -0.30
N LEU A 143 15.31 -10.11 -0.56
CA LEU A 143 15.84 -10.18 -1.92
C LEU A 143 15.37 -11.45 -2.63
N THR A 144 15.42 -12.60 -1.96
CA THR A 144 14.94 -13.89 -2.49
C THR A 144 13.44 -13.85 -2.76
N PHE A 145 12.65 -13.28 -1.86
CA PHE A 145 11.23 -13.06 -2.05
C PHE A 145 10.94 -12.17 -3.27
N LEU A 146 11.62 -11.02 -3.34
CA LEU A 146 11.43 -10.00 -4.37
C LEU A 146 11.89 -10.44 -5.76
N ASN A 147 12.80 -11.42 -5.87
CA ASN A 147 13.19 -12.01 -7.16
C ASN A 147 12.05 -12.74 -7.89
N HIS A 148 10.93 -13.00 -7.21
CA HIS A 148 9.72 -13.56 -7.84
C HIS A 148 8.86 -12.48 -8.52
N TYR A 149 9.22 -11.21 -8.37
CA TYR A 149 8.52 -10.11 -9.02
C TYR A 149 9.01 -9.94 -10.47
N GLU A 150 8.10 -10.05 -11.42
CA GLU A 150 8.33 -9.77 -12.83
C GLU A 150 8.34 -8.26 -13.08
N ILE A 151 9.53 -7.72 -13.34
CA ILE A 151 9.75 -6.29 -13.62
C ILE A 151 9.21 -5.93 -15.01
N PRO A 152 8.38 -4.88 -15.15
CA PRO A 152 7.95 -4.41 -16.48
C PRO A 152 9.16 -3.88 -17.28
N PRO A 153 9.16 -3.97 -18.63
CA PRO A 153 10.21 -3.43 -19.48
C PRO A 153 10.45 -1.95 -19.18
N CYS A 154 11.66 -1.66 -18.75
CA CYS A 154 12.14 -0.31 -18.54
C CYS A 154 13.61 -0.20 -18.92
N TYR A 155 13.95 0.92 -19.55
CA TYR A 155 15.27 1.15 -20.13
C TYR A 155 16.37 1.12 -19.07
N THR A 156 16.08 1.63 -17.87
CA THR A 156 17.04 1.67 -16.76
C THR A 156 17.06 0.41 -15.92
N CYS A 157 16.18 -0.56 -16.20
CA CYS A 157 16.02 -1.77 -15.40
C CYS A 157 16.81 -2.96 -15.95
N SER A 158 17.28 -2.87 -17.20
CA SER A 158 18.13 -3.88 -17.82
C SER A 158 19.61 -3.73 -17.47
N ASP A 159 20.05 -2.49 -17.19
CA ASP A 159 21.49 -2.16 -17.14
C ASP A 159 22.00 -1.85 -15.73
N TRP A 160 21.10 -1.59 -14.76
CA TRP A 160 21.44 -1.25 -13.38
C TRP A 160 20.62 -2.11 -12.40
N PRO A 161 21.17 -2.44 -11.21
CA PRO A 161 20.40 -3.13 -10.19
C PRO A 161 19.19 -2.28 -9.81
N VAL A 162 18.00 -2.80 -10.09
CA VAL A 162 16.74 -2.16 -9.70
C VAL A 162 16.59 -2.30 -8.19
N ALA A 163 16.43 -1.18 -7.50
CA ALA A 163 16.06 -1.19 -6.09
C ALA A 163 14.58 -1.57 -5.98
N LEU A 164 14.33 -2.86 -5.75
CA LEU A 164 12.99 -3.36 -5.42
C LEU A 164 12.70 -3.06 -3.95
N ALA A 165 11.51 -2.53 -3.69
CA ALA A 165 11.01 -2.31 -2.34
C ALA A 165 9.63 -2.95 -2.19
N PHE A 166 9.39 -3.53 -1.02
CA PHE A 166 8.09 -4.08 -0.63
C PHE A 166 7.50 -3.28 0.52
N GLY A 167 6.17 -3.20 0.59
CA GLY A 167 5.51 -2.63 1.74
C GLY A 167 4.13 -3.18 2.02
N ILE A 168 3.78 -3.16 3.30
CA ILE A 168 2.49 -3.56 3.84
C ILE A 168 2.00 -2.41 4.73
N GLY A 169 0.74 -2.06 4.58
CA GLY A 169 0.10 -1.03 5.40
C GLY A 169 -1.39 -1.28 5.48
N ASN A 170 -2.02 -0.80 6.55
CA ASN A 170 -3.45 -0.88 6.72
C ASN A 170 -4.20 -0.05 5.65
N ARG A 171 -5.47 -0.36 5.43
CA ARG A 171 -6.35 0.46 4.60
C ARG A 171 -6.39 1.89 5.15
N GLY A 172 -6.30 2.89 4.27
CA GLY A 172 -6.19 4.29 4.66
C GLY A 172 -4.76 4.77 4.92
N SER A 173 -3.79 3.87 5.05
CA SER A 173 -2.40 4.26 5.30
C SER A 173 -1.75 4.97 4.11
N GLY A 174 -0.91 5.95 4.44
CA GLY A 174 -0.17 6.78 3.48
C GLY A 174 1.26 7.01 3.93
N VAL A 175 2.09 7.37 2.96
CA VAL A 175 3.41 7.98 3.19
C VAL A 175 3.29 9.46 2.90
N GLN A 176 4.06 10.28 3.61
CA GLN A 176 4.08 11.70 3.33
C GLN A 176 4.63 12.00 1.94
N TRP A 177 4.21 13.11 1.36
CA TRP A 177 4.73 13.60 0.09
C TRP A 177 6.25 13.82 0.16
N HIS A 178 6.99 13.18 -0.73
CA HIS A 178 8.43 13.37 -0.89
C HIS A 178 8.86 13.07 -2.33
N MET A 179 10.07 13.49 -2.70
CA MET A 179 10.68 13.21 -4.00
C MET A 179 11.83 12.22 -3.83
N HIS A 180 11.90 11.21 -4.69
CA HIS A 180 13.06 10.32 -4.76
C HIS A 180 14.20 10.98 -5.56
N GLY A 181 15.44 10.65 -5.20
CA GLY A 181 16.63 11.08 -5.94
C GLY A 181 16.75 10.40 -7.32
N LYS A 182 17.84 10.67 -8.04
CA LYS A 182 18.10 10.18 -9.41
C LYS A 182 18.26 8.65 -9.58
N SER A 183 18.10 7.86 -8.53
CA SER A 183 18.27 6.39 -8.62
C SER A 183 17.02 5.74 -9.22
N PRO A 184 17.15 4.76 -10.14
CA PRO A 184 16.04 3.91 -10.55
C PRO A 184 15.52 3.17 -9.31
N SER A 185 14.41 3.67 -8.76
CA SER A 185 13.69 3.01 -7.67
C SER A 185 12.35 2.59 -8.23
N LEU A 186 12.02 1.32 -8.02
CA LEU A 186 10.77 0.76 -8.46
C LEU A 186 10.00 0.34 -7.21
N THR A 187 9.12 1.22 -6.78
CA THR A 187 8.31 1.02 -5.58
C THR A 187 7.02 0.29 -5.97
N PHE A 188 6.82 -0.90 -5.42
CA PHE A 188 5.54 -1.60 -5.50
C PHE A 188 4.80 -1.51 -4.19
N ARG A 189 3.59 -0.95 -4.24
CA ARG A 189 2.61 -1.09 -3.15
C ARG A 189 1.71 -2.26 -3.51
N VAL A 190 1.85 -3.38 -2.82
CA VAL A 190 0.88 -4.46 -2.92
C VAL A 190 -0.37 -4.04 -2.16
N ARG A 191 -1.43 -3.67 -2.89
CA ARG A 191 -2.80 -3.81 -2.39
C ARG A 191 -3.15 -5.29 -2.52
N SER A 192 -2.73 -6.11 -1.56
CA SER A 192 -3.52 -7.30 -1.27
C SER A 192 -4.78 -6.77 -0.58
N ALA A 193 -5.93 -7.21 -1.06
CA ALA A 193 -7.10 -7.23 -0.20
C ALA A 193 -6.79 -8.25 0.89
N LEU A 194 -6.09 -7.80 1.93
CA LEU A 194 -6.19 -8.39 3.25
C LEU A 194 -7.60 -8.06 3.77
#